data_AF-A0A552WW11-F1
#
_entry.id   AF-A0A552WW11-F1
#
_cell.length_a   1.000
_cell.length_b   1.000
_cell.length_c   1.000
_cell.angle_alpha   90.00
_cell.angle_beta   90.00
_cell.angle_gamma   90.00
#
_symmetry.space_group_name_H-M   'P 1'
#
loop_
_entity.id
_entity.type
_entity.pdbx_description
1 polymer ?
#
loop_
_entity_poly.entity_id
_entity_poly.type
_entity_poly.pdbx_seq_one_letter_code
_entity_poly.pdbx_strand_id
1 'polypeptide(L)'
;MGRHGGLRRGEGRPGARLRADVPVGHRDRDRRDGGGVMSVVALGQLTRDVCRRPDARQLLLDDPAALLARYRVTTDEREAVLDLDAQALVDLGLNPVVMRNLLATAGIGNAEIYTHSRSLRRGATSA
;
A
#
# COMPACT_ATOMS: atom_id res chain seq x y z
N MET A 1 -27.34 -65.90 20.68
CA MET A 1 -25.89 -65.95 20.40
C MET A 1 -25.60 -64.82 19.42
N GLY A 2 -24.82 -63.77 19.62
CA GLY A 2 -23.96 -63.22 20.67
C GLY A 2 -23.44 -61.88 20.10
N ARG A 3 -23.83 -60.74 20.68
CA ARG A 3 -22.98 -59.77 21.41
C ARG A 3 -21.79 -59.15 20.63
N HIS A 4 -21.94 -57.83 20.43
CA HIS A 4 -21.01 -56.71 20.70
C HIS A 4 -19.60 -56.66 20.08
N GLY A 5 -19.31 -55.48 19.50
CA GLY A 5 -18.12 -54.71 19.89
C GLY A 5 -17.39 -54.02 18.75
N GLY A 6 -17.41 -52.68 18.71
CA GLY A 6 -16.50 -51.93 17.83
C GLY A 6 -16.85 -50.47 17.58
N LEU A 7 -16.88 -49.65 18.63
CA LEU A 7 -16.98 -48.18 18.59
C LEU A 7 -15.76 -47.56 17.88
N ARG A 8 -15.96 -46.50 17.08
CA ARG A 8 -15.29 -45.18 17.22
C ARG A 8 -15.77 -44.13 16.20
N ARG A 9 -16.65 -43.26 16.72
CA ARG A 9 -16.71 -41.79 16.56
C ARG A 9 -16.02 -41.17 15.33
N GLY A 10 -16.81 -40.86 14.30
CA GLY A 10 -16.60 -39.68 13.47
C GLY A 10 -17.37 -38.50 14.05
N GLU A 11 -16.87 -37.92 15.15
CA GLU A 11 -17.38 -36.66 15.68
C GLU A 11 -16.92 -35.51 14.78
N GLY A 12 -17.69 -35.25 13.72
CA GLY A 12 -17.64 -33.97 13.01
C GLY A 12 -18.13 -32.88 13.95
N ARG A 13 -17.19 -32.16 14.56
CA ARG A 13 -17.49 -30.96 15.37
C ARG A 13 -18.20 -29.92 14.48
N PRO A 14 -19.42 -29.47 14.83
CA PRO A 14 -19.97 -28.23 14.30
C PRO A 14 -19.23 -27.07 14.99
N GLY A 15 -18.14 -26.65 14.38
CA GLY A 15 -17.35 -25.50 14.80
C GLY A 15 -18.13 -24.20 14.58
N ALA A 16 -18.75 -23.74 15.66
CA ALA A 16 -18.85 -22.36 16.11
C ALA A 16 -18.93 -21.26 15.04
N ARG A 17 -20.10 -20.62 15.06
CA ARG A 17 -20.39 -19.26 14.60
C ARG A 17 -19.21 -18.30 14.83
N LEU A 18 -18.78 -17.64 13.77
CA LEU A 18 -18.37 -16.24 13.83
C LEU A 18 -19.15 -15.48 12.77
N ARG A 19 -20.19 -14.81 13.23
CA ARG A 19 -20.68 -13.60 12.58
C ARG A 19 -19.54 -12.60 12.60
N ALA A 20 -19.17 -12.11 11.43
CA ALA A 20 -18.81 -10.72 11.27
C ALA A 20 -19.52 -10.28 10.00
N ASP A 21 -20.72 -9.75 10.16
CA ASP A 21 -21.20 -8.69 9.28
C ASP A 21 -20.07 -7.66 9.22
N VAL A 22 -19.28 -7.68 8.15
CA VAL A 22 -18.44 -6.53 7.84
C VAL A 22 -19.39 -5.54 7.20
N PRO A 23 -19.79 -4.45 7.87
CA PRO A 23 -20.38 -3.37 7.13
C PRO A 23 -19.31 -2.94 6.14
N VAL A 24 -19.59 -3.15 4.85
CA VAL A 24 -18.93 -2.40 3.79
C VAL A 24 -19.32 -0.96 4.07
N GLY A 25 -18.53 -0.32 4.94
CA GLY A 25 -18.72 1.03 5.39
C GLY A 25 -18.75 1.89 4.15
N HIS A 26 -19.95 2.42 3.89
CA HIS A 26 -20.18 3.48 2.94
C HIS A 26 -19.27 4.63 3.37
N ARG A 27 -18.10 4.75 2.76
CA ARG A 27 -17.20 5.87 3.03
C ARG A 27 -17.74 7.06 2.24
N ASP A 28 -18.69 7.73 2.89
CA ASP A 28 -18.96 9.15 2.76
C ASP A 28 -17.65 9.87 2.45
N ARG A 29 -17.49 10.26 1.18
CA ARG A 29 -16.29 10.94 0.68
C ARG A 29 -16.59 12.40 0.36
N ASP A 30 -17.47 13.00 1.14
CA ASP A 30 -17.89 14.39 0.98
C ASP A 30 -17.91 15.14 2.31
N ARG A 31 -16.72 15.56 2.75
CA ARG A 31 -16.46 16.84 3.44
C ARG A 31 -15.01 17.24 3.12
N ARG A 32 -14.77 17.98 2.04
CA ARG A 32 -14.62 19.45 2.01
C ARG A 32 -13.59 19.99 3.01
N ASP A 33 -12.32 19.80 2.66
CA ASP A 33 -11.42 20.91 2.36
C ASP A 33 -10.72 20.58 1.02
N GLY A 34 -10.56 21.57 0.15
CA GLY A 34 -10.31 21.38 -1.29
C GLY A 34 -9.07 20.54 -1.62
N GLY A 35 -9.24 19.42 -2.33
CA GLY A 35 -8.12 18.66 -2.92
C GLY A 35 -8.28 17.14 -3.07
N GLY A 36 -9.34 16.53 -2.53
CA GLY A 36 -9.34 15.09 -2.21
C GLY A 36 -9.66 14.02 -3.27
N VAL A 37 -9.74 14.32 -4.58
CA VAL A 37 -10.12 13.29 -5.59
C VAL A 37 -9.09 13.12 -6.72
N MET A 38 -8.24 14.12 -6.96
CA MET A 38 -7.23 14.08 -8.04
C MET A 38 -5.91 13.42 -7.63
N SER A 39 -5.76 13.07 -6.35
CA SER A 39 -4.48 12.72 -5.72
C SER A 39 -4.11 11.23 -5.82
N VAL A 40 -5.04 10.32 -5.53
CA VAL A 40 -4.85 8.87 -5.73
C VAL A 40 -4.61 8.51 -7.20
N VAL A 41 -5.26 9.24 -8.12
CA VAL A 41 -5.05 9.08 -9.56
C VAL A 41 -3.63 9.51 -9.94
N ALA A 42 -3.14 10.63 -9.38
CA ALA A 42 -1.78 11.10 -9.62
C ALA A 42 -0.72 10.12 -9.06
N LEU A 43 -0.91 9.56 -7.86
CA LEU A 43 -0.03 8.52 -7.31
C LEU A 43 -0.08 7.22 -8.11
N GLY A 44 -1.26 6.82 -8.59
CA GLY A 44 -1.40 5.68 -9.50
C GLY A 44 -0.67 5.90 -10.82
N GLN A 45 -0.75 7.12 -11.37
CA GLN A 45 -0.04 7.49 -12.60
C GLN A 45 1.48 7.54 -12.39
N LEU A 46 1.95 8.18 -11.32
CA LEU A 46 3.35 8.18 -10.89
C LEU A 46 3.89 6.74 -10.85
N THR A 47 3.20 5.86 -10.13
CA THR A 47 3.64 4.47 -9.97
C THR A 47 3.67 3.75 -11.32
N ARG A 48 2.64 3.90 -12.15
CA ARG A 48 2.61 3.32 -13.50
C ARG A 48 3.80 3.81 -14.32
N ASP A 49 4.10 5.10 -14.29
CA ASP A 49 5.20 5.69 -15.05
C ASP A 49 6.54 5.13 -14.58
N VAL A 50 6.82 5.17 -13.28
CA VAL A 50 8.08 4.64 -12.73
C VAL A 50 8.24 3.14 -13.03
N CYS A 51 7.17 2.35 -13.00
CA CYS A 51 7.25 0.93 -13.37
C CYS A 51 7.50 0.69 -14.87
N ARG A 52 7.05 1.58 -15.77
CA ARG A 52 7.09 1.36 -17.22
C ARG A 52 8.19 2.13 -17.95
N ARG A 53 8.68 3.22 -17.36
CA ARG A 53 9.57 4.19 -17.99
C ARG A 53 10.92 4.20 -17.27
N PRO A 54 12.00 3.72 -17.92
CA PRO A 54 13.33 3.71 -17.31
C PRO A 54 13.81 5.09 -16.86
N ASP A 55 13.48 6.14 -17.62
CA ASP A 55 13.79 7.55 -17.30
C ASP A 55 13.08 8.02 -16.03
N ALA A 56 11.79 7.67 -15.87
CA ALA A 56 11.03 8.03 -14.68
C ALA A 56 11.53 7.26 -13.44
N ARG A 57 11.89 5.99 -13.59
CA ARG A 57 12.51 5.20 -12.53
C ARG A 57 13.85 5.80 -12.09
N GLN A 58 14.71 6.12 -13.05
CA GLN A 58 16.01 6.72 -12.75
C GLN A 58 15.82 8.05 -12.03
N LEU A 59 14.89 8.89 -12.48
CA LEU A 59 14.59 10.15 -11.82
C LEU A 59 13.99 9.98 -10.42
N LEU A 60 13.19 8.93 -10.15
CA LEU A 60 12.73 8.63 -8.79
C LEU A 60 13.90 8.36 -7.83
N LEU A 61 14.96 7.72 -8.32
CA LEU A 61 16.12 7.35 -7.52
C LEU A 61 17.10 8.52 -7.36
N ASP A 62 17.27 9.34 -8.41
CA ASP A 62 18.26 10.43 -8.44
C ASP A 62 17.70 11.74 -7.84
N ASP A 63 16.46 12.10 -8.18
CA ASP A 63 15.79 13.32 -7.72
C ASP A 63 14.26 13.10 -7.60
N PRO A 64 13.81 12.43 -6.52
CA PRO A 64 12.40 12.15 -6.32
C PRO A 64 11.56 13.43 -6.18
N ALA A 65 12.13 14.54 -5.70
CA ALA A 65 11.41 15.80 -5.59
C ALA A 65 11.09 16.41 -6.97
N ALA A 66 12.07 16.39 -7.89
CA ALA A 66 11.87 16.82 -9.27
C ALA A 66 10.89 15.92 -10.03
N LEU A 67 10.89 14.60 -9.78
CA LEU A 67 9.87 13.72 -10.34
C LEU A 67 8.49 14.08 -9.81
N LEU A 68 8.32 14.17 -8.48
CA LEU A 68 7.05 14.44 -7.83
C LEU A 68 6.49 15.83 -8.15
N ALA A 69 7.32 16.80 -8.54
CA ALA A 69 6.86 18.11 -9.04
C ALA A 69 6.08 18.01 -10.36
N ARG A 70 6.20 16.91 -11.11
CA ARG A 70 5.47 16.67 -12.37
C ARG A 70 4.06 16.15 -12.15
N TYR A 71 3.72 15.76 -10.92
CA TYR A 71 2.44 15.17 -10.56
C TYR A 71 1.68 16.07 -9.59
N ARG A 72 0.36 16.05 -9.66
CA ARG A 72 -0.52 16.76 -8.73
C ARG A 72 -0.74 15.91 -7.47
N VAL A 73 0.32 15.73 -6.69
CA VAL A 73 0.29 15.08 -5.37
C VAL A 73 0.19 16.12 -4.27
N THR A 74 -0.50 15.81 -3.17
CA THR A 74 -0.53 16.69 -1.99
C THR A 74 0.83 16.70 -1.28
N THR A 75 0.97 17.60 -0.30
CA THR A 75 2.13 17.58 0.60
C THR A 75 2.24 16.24 1.32
N ASP A 76 1.16 15.74 1.92
CA ASP A 76 1.18 14.48 2.69
C ASP A 76 1.57 13.28 1.82
N GLU A 77 1.05 13.21 0.59
CA GLU A 77 1.42 12.17 -0.36
C GLU A 77 2.88 12.27 -0.80
N ARG A 78 3.36 13.50 -1.04
CA ARG A 78 4.76 13.74 -1.38
C ARG A 78 5.67 13.26 -0.27
N GLU A 79 5.38 13.63 0.98
CA GLU A 79 6.16 13.21 2.13
C GLU A 79 6.11 11.67 2.29
N ALA A 80 4.93 11.04 2.16
CA ALA A 80 4.80 9.59 2.24
C ALA A 80 5.61 8.85 1.15
N VAL A 81 5.67 9.38 -0.09
CA VAL A 81 6.52 8.81 -1.15
C VAL A 81 8.00 9.03 -0.85
N LEU A 82 8.38 10.24 -0.41
CA LEU A 82 9.77 10.56 -0.08
C LEU A 82 10.29 9.72 1.09
N ASP A 83 9.45 9.40 2.06
CA ASP A 83 9.81 8.62 3.23
C ASP A 83 9.53 7.12 3.06
N LEU A 84 9.06 6.71 1.87
CA LEU A 84 8.69 5.33 1.54
C LEU A 84 7.76 4.70 2.59
N ASP A 85 6.87 5.51 3.16
CA ASP A 85 5.98 5.11 4.24
C ASP A 85 4.80 4.30 3.66
N ALA A 86 4.95 2.99 3.67
CA ALA A 86 3.95 2.06 3.18
C ALA A 86 2.58 2.23 3.87
N GLN A 87 2.58 2.53 5.17
CA GLN A 87 1.36 2.66 5.95
C GLN A 87 0.66 3.97 5.61
N ALA A 88 1.39 5.08 5.60
CA ALA A 88 0.84 6.38 5.21
C ALA A 88 0.28 6.36 3.78
N LEU A 89 0.97 5.71 2.83
CA LEU A 89 0.48 5.56 1.46
C LEU A 89 -0.86 4.80 1.40
N VAL A 90 -1.03 3.75 2.21
CA VAL A 90 -2.29 2.99 2.28
C VAL A 90 -3.40 3.80 2.98
N ASP A 91 -3.07 4.52 4.05
CA ASP A 91 -4.03 5.36 4.78
C ASP A 91 -4.51 6.54 3.93
N LEU A 92 -3.66 7.06 3.04
CA LEU A 92 -4.00 8.04 2.00
C LEU A 92 -4.82 7.43 0.84
N GLY A 93 -5.06 6.12 0.85
CA GLY A 93 -5.94 5.42 -0.09
C GLY A 93 -5.25 4.85 -1.32
N LEU A 94 -3.92 4.77 -1.35
CA LEU A 94 -3.20 4.09 -2.42
C LEU A 94 -3.48 2.59 -2.37
N ASN A 95 -3.77 2.00 -3.53
CA ASN A 95 -3.97 0.56 -3.63
C ASN A 95 -2.70 -0.18 -3.16
N PRO A 96 -2.78 -1.17 -2.25
CA PRO A 96 -1.61 -1.88 -1.74
C PRO A 96 -0.72 -2.54 -2.81
N VAL A 97 -1.29 -2.97 -3.93
CA VAL A 97 -0.53 -3.51 -5.07
C VAL A 97 0.26 -2.42 -5.78
N VAL A 98 -0.32 -1.23 -5.92
CA VAL A 98 0.35 -0.06 -6.51
C VAL A 98 1.45 0.42 -5.57
N MET A 99 1.15 0.58 -4.28
CA MET A 99 2.14 0.89 -3.24
C MET A 99 3.32 -0.09 -3.27
N ARG A 100 3.05 -1.40 -3.29
CA ARG A 100 4.09 -2.43 -3.37
C ARG A 100 5.01 -2.24 -4.59
N ASN A 101 4.44 -1.98 -5.77
CA ASN A 101 5.23 -1.80 -6.99
C ASN A 101 6.11 -0.55 -6.93
N LEU A 102 5.60 0.54 -6.34
CA LEU A 102 6.37 1.75 -6.11
C LEU A 102 7.57 1.47 -5.19
N LEU A 103 7.33 0.85 -4.04
CA LEU A 103 8.38 0.54 -3.06
C LEU A 103 9.42 -0.44 -3.60
N ALA A 104 8.99 -1.48 -4.33
CA ALA A 104 9.89 -2.41 -5.00
C ALA A 104 10.77 -1.71 -6.03
N THR A 105 10.21 -0.74 -6.77
CA THR A 105 10.97 0.05 -7.74
C THR A 105 11.97 1.00 -7.07
N ALA A 106 11.65 1.47 -5.86
CA ALA A 106 12.58 2.20 -4.98
C ALA A 106 13.61 1.28 -4.28
N GLY A 107 13.57 -0.02 -4.52
CA GLY A 107 14.54 -0.99 -3.98
C GLY A 107 14.20 -1.52 -2.59
N ILE A 108 12.97 -1.40 -2.11
CA ILE A 108 12.50 -2.07 -0.89
C ILE A 108 12.00 -3.47 -1.24
N GLY A 109 12.55 -4.50 -0.57
CA GLY A 109 12.13 -5.88 -0.75
C GLY A 109 10.71 -6.13 -0.24
N ASN A 110 10.03 -7.16 -0.76
CA ASN A 110 8.66 -7.48 -0.35
C ASN A 110 8.51 -7.77 1.15
N ALA A 111 9.51 -8.42 1.75
CA ALA A 111 9.54 -8.73 3.19
C ALA A 111 9.76 -7.48 4.06
N GLU A 112 10.17 -6.38 3.44
CA GLU A 112 10.63 -5.17 4.10
C GLU A 112 9.56 -4.07 4.15
N ILE A 113 8.55 -4.14 3.26
CA ILE A 113 7.50 -3.13 3.06
C ILE A 113 6.82 -2.66 4.37
N TYR A 114 6.50 -3.58 5.28
CA TYR A 114 5.78 -3.25 6.53
C TYR A 114 6.68 -3.06 7.74
N THR A 115 8.00 -3.21 7.55
CA THR A 115 8.98 -3.21 8.63
C THR A 115 10.03 -2.11 8.43
N HIS A 116 9.87 -1.26 7.41
CA HIS A 116 10.89 -0.33 6.95
C HIS A 116 10.69 1.10 7.41
N SER A 117 11.82 1.78 7.62
CA SER A 117 11.97 3.18 7.98
C SER A 117 13.01 3.89 7.09
N ARG A 118 13.05 3.56 5.79
CA ARG A 118 14.05 4.06 4.82
C ARG A 118 13.49 5.23 4.01
N SER A 119 14.25 6.32 3.86
CA SER A 119 13.82 7.51 3.10
C SER A 119 14.61 7.68 1.78
N LEU A 120 13.93 8.18 0.74
CA LEU A 120 14.50 8.60 -0.56
C LEU A 120 15.26 9.92 -0.47
N ARG A 121 15.27 10.61 0.67
CA ARG A 121 15.94 11.91 0.86
C ARG A 121 17.48 11.87 0.87
N ARG A 122 18.11 10.90 0.20
CA ARG A 122 19.58 10.81 0.16
C ARG A 122 20.16 11.96 -0.67
N GLY A 123 20.86 12.87 0.01
CA GLY A 123 22.01 13.57 -0.55
C GLY A 123 21.76 14.89 -1.27
N ALA A 124 21.07 15.84 -0.64
CA ALA A 124 21.47 17.25 -0.75
C ALA A 124 22.85 17.39 -0.08
N THR A 125 23.89 16.89 -0.73
CA THR A 125 25.27 17.16 -0.31
C THR A 125 25.57 18.58 -0.79
N SER A 126 25.65 19.50 0.15
CA SER A 126 26.17 20.85 -0.07
C SER A 126 27.45 20.78 -0.89
N ALA A 127 27.50 21.56 -1.97
CA ALA A 127 28.71 21.98 -2.66
C ALA A 127 28.76 23.51 -2.61
#